data_AF-B9VGT1-F1
#
_entry.id   AF-B9VGT1-F1
#
_cell.length_a   1.000
_cell.length_b   1.000
_cell.length_c   1.000
_cell.angle_alpha   90.00
_cell.angle_beta   90.00
_cell.angle_gamma   90.00
#
_symmetry.space_group_name_H-M   'P 1'
#
loop_
_entity.id
_entity.type
_entity.pdbx_description
1 polymer ?
#
loop_
_entity_poly.entity_id
_entity_poly.type
_entity_poly.pdbx_seq_one_letter_code
_entity_poly.pdbx_strand_id
1 'polypeptide(L)'
;MSAKEIEQVKEKEGQRILSKIKPQSTVITLEIAGKMLSSEDLAQTLDQRMTQGTSDFTFVIGGSHGLHEAVLRRSDFALSFSKMTFPHQMMRVILLEQVYRAFKIMRGEAYHK
;
A
#
# COMPACT_ATOMS: atom_id res chain seq x y z
N MET A 1 -6.73 23.85 -9.70
CA MET A 1 -7.12 22.85 -10.72
C MET A 1 -8.60 22.59 -10.58
N SER A 2 -9.31 22.48 -11.69
CA SER A 2 -10.71 22.04 -11.70
C SER A 2 -10.81 20.55 -11.33
N ALA A 3 -11.99 20.11 -10.90
CA ALA A 3 -12.24 18.70 -10.60
C ALA A 3 -11.93 17.78 -11.80
N LYS A 4 -12.21 18.26 -13.02
CA LYS A 4 -11.92 17.54 -14.26
C LYS A 4 -10.42 17.38 -14.50
N GLU A 5 -9.62 18.41 -14.22
CA GLU A 5 -8.16 18.35 -14.33
C GLU A 5 -7.56 17.39 -13.31
N ILE A 6 -8.07 17.40 -12.06
CA ILE A 6 -7.64 16.46 -11.02
C ILE A 6 -7.91 15.02 -11.45
N GLU A 7 -9.09 14.75 -12.00
CA GLU A 7 -9.45 13.41 -12.44
C GLU A 7 -8.58 12.94 -13.61
N GLN A 8 -8.27 13.82 -14.57
CA GLN A 8 -7.35 13.51 -15.66
C GLN A 8 -5.92 13.23 -15.19
N VAL A 9 -5.44 13.93 -14.16
CA VAL A 9 -4.14 13.65 -13.54
C VAL A 9 -4.16 12.27 -12.88
N LYS A 10 -5.17 11.99 -12.06
CA LYS A 10 -5.33 10.68 -11.40
C LYS A 10 -5.39 9.56 -12.43
N GLU A 11 -6.16 9.72 -13.51
CA GLU A 11 -6.29 8.72 -14.57
C GLU A 11 -4.92 8.41 -15.21
N LYS A 12 -4.16 9.44 -15.62
CA LYS A 12 -2.82 9.26 -16.21
C LYS A 12 -1.84 8.61 -15.24
N GLU A 13 -1.85 9.00 -13.97
CA GLU A 13 -1.04 8.37 -12.93
C GLU A 13 -1.44 6.92 -12.71
N GLY A 14 -2.75 6.65 -12.68
CA GLY A 14 -3.32 5.32 -12.51
C GLY A 14 -2.93 4.36 -13.65
N GLN A 15 -2.97 4.83 -14.90
CA GLN A 15 -2.49 4.05 -16.05
C GLN A 15 -1.00 3.69 -15.92
N ARG A 16 -0.17 4.64 -15.48
CA ARG A 16 1.27 4.39 -15.23
C ARG A 16 1.48 3.36 -14.13
N ILE A 17 0.74 3.46 -13.03
CA ILE A 17 0.79 2.49 -11.92
C ILE A 17 0.39 1.10 -12.42
N LEU A 18 -0.77 0.97 -13.06
CA LEU A 18 -1.30 -0.31 -13.55
C LEU A 18 -0.33 -0.97 -14.53
N SER A 19 0.35 -0.20 -15.38
CA SER A 19 1.36 -0.73 -16.31
C SER A 19 2.58 -1.38 -15.65
N LYS A 20 2.80 -1.14 -14.35
CA LYS A 20 3.90 -1.70 -13.56
C LYS A 20 3.48 -2.86 -12.66
N ILE A 21 2.17 -3.06 -12.48
CA ILE A 21 1.63 -4.13 -11.64
C ILE A 21 1.61 -5.42 -12.46
N LYS A 22 2.27 -6.46 -11.94
CA LYS A 22 2.19 -7.79 -12.54
C LYS A 22 0.82 -8.41 -12.26
N PRO A 23 0.23 -9.17 -13.20
CA PRO A 23 -1.10 -9.78 -13.01
C PRO A 23 -1.24 -10.59 -11.72
N GLN A 24 -0.22 -11.38 -11.38
CA GLN A 24 -0.21 -12.30 -10.24
C GLN A 24 0.25 -11.68 -8.89
N SER A 25 0.62 -10.40 -8.87
CA SER A 25 1.07 -9.76 -7.62
C SER A 25 -0.13 -9.49 -6.71
N THR A 26 0.04 -9.69 -5.40
CA THR A 26 -0.91 -9.17 -4.41
C THR A 26 -0.69 -7.67 -4.28
N VAL A 27 -1.69 -6.88 -4.65
CA VAL A 27 -1.64 -5.42 -4.66
C VAL A 27 -2.22 -4.88 -3.36
N ILE A 28 -1.42 -4.10 -2.64
CA ILE A 28 -1.81 -3.42 -1.41
C ILE A 28 -1.79 -1.91 -1.67
N THR A 29 -2.96 -1.27 -1.68
CA THR A 29 -3.06 0.19 -1.85
C THR A 29 -3.01 0.88 -0.50
N LEU A 30 -2.26 2.00 -0.40
CA LEU A 30 -2.26 2.85 0.78
C LEU A 30 -3.36 3.90 0.64
N GLU A 31 -4.37 3.79 1.52
CA GLU A 31 -5.59 4.59 1.48
C GLU A 31 -5.96 5.05 2.89
N ILE A 32 -6.30 6.33 3.04
CA ILE A 32 -6.71 6.88 4.35
C ILE A 32 -7.93 6.12 4.91
N ALA A 33 -8.87 5.76 4.03
CA ALA A 33 -10.08 5.00 4.37
C ALA A 33 -9.88 3.47 4.38
N GLY A 34 -8.65 2.99 4.16
CA GLY A 34 -8.32 1.56 4.23
C GLY A 34 -8.42 1.00 5.64
N LYS A 35 -8.20 -0.31 5.77
CA LYS A 35 -8.16 -0.99 7.07
C LYS A 35 -6.91 -0.56 7.83
N MET A 36 -7.07 -0.09 9.06
CA MET A 36 -5.95 0.15 9.96
C MET A 36 -5.54 -1.17 10.61
N LEU A 37 -4.24 -1.44 10.62
CA LEU A 37 -3.64 -2.62 11.23
C LEU A 37 -2.62 -2.19 12.29
N SER A 38 -2.45 -2.98 13.34
CA SER A 38 -1.23 -2.92 14.15
C SER A 38 -0.03 -3.44 13.34
N SER A 39 1.19 -3.23 13.84
CA SER A 39 2.39 -3.80 13.21
C SER A 39 2.37 -5.33 13.22
N GLU A 40 1.84 -5.93 14.29
CA GLU A 40 1.64 -7.37 14.44
C GLU A 40 0.60 -7.90 13.45
N ASP A 41 -0.53 -7.21 13.28
CA ASP A 41 -1.56 -7.61 12.33
C ASP A 41 -1.07 -7.48 10.88
N LEU A 42 -0.26 -6.46 10.58
CA LEU A 42 0.38 -6.32 9.26
C LEU A 42 1.33 -7.50 9.01
N ALA A 43 2.15 -7.85 10.00
CA ALA A 43 3.05 -9.01 9.91
C ALA A 43 2.26 -10.30 9.68
N GLN A 44 1.20 -10.53 10.46
CA GLN A 44 0.35 -11.70 10.32
C GLN A 44 -0.34 -11.75 8.95
N THR A 45 -0.86 -10.62 8.46
CA THR A 45 -1.54 -10.54 7.17
C THR A 45 -0.61 -10.93 6.01
N LEU A 46 0.63 -10.43 6.05
CA LEU A 46 1.63 -10.74 5.03
C LEU A 46 2.08 -12.21 5.13
N ASP A 47 2.33 -12.72 6.33
CA ASP A 47 2.76 -14.11 6.57
C ASP A 47 1.72 -15.14 6.15
N GLN A 48 0.44 -14.88 6.45
CA GLN A 48 -0.68 -15.72 5.99
C GLN A 48 -0.74 -15.81 4.47
N ARG A 49 -0.59 -14.68 3.76
CA ARG A 49 -0.58 -14.67 2.29
C ARG A 49 0.63 -15.38 1.71
N MET A 50 1.80 -15.24 2.34
CA MET A 50 3.01 -15.98 1.96
C MET A 50 2.81 -17.49 2.11
N THR A 51 2.23 -17.91 3.23
CA THR A 51 1.90 -19.32 3.50
C THR A 51 0.89 -19.90 2.48
N GLN A 52 -0.01 -19.06 1.96
CA GLN A 52 -0.95 -19.40 0.89
C GLN A 52 -0.31 -19.40 -0.52
N GLY A 53 1.01 -19.17 -0.63
CA GLY A 53 1.75 -19.22 -1.89
C GLY A 53 1.95 -17.87 -2.58
N THR A 54 1.57 -16.75 -1.96
CA THR A 54 1.88 -15.41 -2.50
C THR A 54 3.36 -15.09 -2.32
N SER A 55 4.09 -14.90 -3.42
CA SER A 55 5.52 -14.54 -3.39
C SER A 55 5.82 -13.13 -3.91
N ASP A 56 4.81 -12.41 -4.41
CA ASP A 56 4.96 -11.08 -5.01
C ASP A 56 3.91 -10.14 -4.39
N PHE A 57 4.38 -9.12 -3.67
CA PHE A 57 3.57 -8.07 -3.07
C PHE A 57 3.93 -6.72 -3.71
N THR A 58 2.92 -6.02 -4.20
CA THR A 58 3.07 -4.66 -4.75
C THR A 58 2.33 -3.66 -3.87
N PHE A 59 3.08 -2.84 -3.14
CA PHE A 59 2.50 -1.70 -2.42
C PHE A 59 2.37 -0.48 -3.33
N VAL A 60 1.22 0.19 -3.28
CA VAL A 60 0.91 1.33 -4.13
C VAL A 60 0.63 2.57 -3.29
N ILE A 61 1.40 3.64 -3.53
CA ILE A 61 1.21 4.97 -2.93
C ILE A 61 0.77 5.92 -4.04
N GLY A 62 -0.36 6.61 -3.83
CA GLY A 62 -0.87 7.61 -4.76
C GLY A 62 -0.08 8.92 -4.76
N GLY A 63 -0.36 9.76 -5.77
CA GLY A 63 0.16 11.12 -5.84
C GLY A 63 -0.55 12.08 -4.86
N SER A 64 -0.38 13.38 -5.07
CA SER A 64 -1.00 14.43 -4.23
C SER A 64 -2.53 14.39 -4.21
N HIS A 65 -3.16 13.79 -5.22
CA HIS A 65 -4.61 13.69 -5.36
C HIS A 65 -5.16 12.28 -5.08
N GLY A 66 -4.33 11.39 -4.55
CA GLY A 66 -4.71 10.01 -4.25
C GLY A 66 -4.65 9.08 -5.48
N LEU A 67 -5.40 7.99 -5.43
CA LEU A 67 -5.43 6.96 -6.47
C LEU A 67 -6.67 7.11 -7.36
N HIS A 68 -6.50 6.77 -8.64
CA HIS A 68 -7.62 6.64 -9.57
C HIS A 68 -8.44 5.38 -9.28
N GLU A 69 -9.74 5.41 -9.59
CA GLU A 69 -10.67 4.31 -9.33
C GLU A 69 -10.21 2.98 -9.96
N ALA A 70 -9.57 3.02 -11.13
CA ALA A 70 -9.03 1.83 -11.76
C ALA A 70 -7.93 1.14 -10.93
N VAL A 71 -7.12 1.90 -10.19
CA VAL A 71 -6.11 1.34 -9.28
C VAL A 71 -6.76 0.78 -8.02
N LEU A 72 -7.74 1.51 -7.47
CA LEU A 72 -8.51 1.06 -6.31
C LEU A 72 -9.20 -0.28 -6.58
N ARG A 73 -9.82 -0.44 -7.76
CA ARG A 73 -10.43 -1.70 -8.19
C ARG A 73 -9.44 -2.85 -8.37
N ARG A 74 -8.17 -2.57 -8.66
CA ARG A 74 -7.11 -3.59 -8.73
C ARG A 74 -6.58 -3.98 -7.35
N SER A 75 -6.88 -3.23 -6.30
CA SER A 75 -6.37 -3.53 -4.96
C SER A 75 -6.91 -4.83 -4.41
N ASP A 76 -6.02 -5.67 -3.89
CA ASP A 76 -6.38 -6.88 -3.14
C ASP A 76 -6.53 -6.59 -1.63
N PHE A 77 -6.02 -5.43 -1.18
CA PHE A 77 -6.15 -4.96 0.19
C PHE A 77 -5.86 -3.45 0.31
N ALA A 78 -6.84 -2.69 0.83
CA ALA A 78 -6.66 -1.28 1.17
C ALA A 78 -6.13 -1.15 2.60
N LEU A 79 -4.90 -0.65 2.76
CA LEU A 79 -4.22 -0.45 4.05
C LEU A 79 -4.20 1.03 4.42
N SER A 80 -4.59 1.35 5.66
CA SER A 80 -4.47 2.69 6.24
C SER A 80 -3.41 2.71 7.33
N PHE A 81 -2.49 3.67 7.27
CA PHE A 81 -1.48 3.90 8.31
C PHE A 81 -1.95 4.89 9.38
N SER A 82 -2.93 5.73 9.06
CA SER A 82 -3.45 6.76 9.96
C SER A 82 -4.73 7.37 9.38
N LYS A 83 -5.53 7.97 10.28
CA LYS A 83 -6.59 8.91 9.88
C LYS A 83 -6.02 10.24 9.36
N MET A 84 -4.75 10.53 9.64
CA MET A 84 -4.06 11.74 9.16
C MET A 84 -3.51 11.54 7.75
N THR A 85 -3.38 12.65 7.02
CA THR A 85 -2.77 12.68 5.69
C THR A 85 -1.27 12.91 5.82
N PHE A 86 -0.46 11.95 5.35
CA PHE A 86 0.99 12.12 5.22
C PHE A 86 1.37 12.53 3.79
N PRO A 87 2.40 13.38 3.61
CA PRO A 87 2.99 13.60 2.29
C PRO A 87 3.48 12.27 1.70
N HIS A 88 3.20 12.01 0.43
CA HIS A 88 3.51 10.73 -0.22
C HIS A 88 5.00 10.34 -0.13
N GLN A 89 5.92 11.31 -0.12
CA GLN A 89 7.36 11.05 0.07
C GLN A 89 7.66 10.50 1.47
N MET A 90 7.05 11.06 2.51
CA MET A 90 7.18 10.57 3.88
C MET A 90 6.51 9.21 4.05
N MET A 91 5.33 9.01 3.43
CA MET A 91 4.64 7.73 3.45
C MET A 91 5.48 6.60 2.87
N ARG A 92 6.32 6.87 1.87
CA ARG A 92 7.25 5.87 1.32
C ARG A 92 8.27 5.38 2.37
N VAL A 93 8.79 6.29 3.20
CA VAL A 93 9.74 5.96 4.27
C VAL A 93 9.05 5.18 5.38
N ILE A 94 7.87 5.64 5.82
CA ILE A 94 7.08 4.97 6.86
C ILE A 94 6.69 3.56 6.41
N LEU A 95 6.24 3.39 5.16
CA LEU A 95 5.92 2.08 4.61
C LEU A 95 7.14 1.15 4.62
N LEU A 96 8.31 1.63 4.18
CA LEU A 96 9.52 0.82 4.15
C LEU A 96 9.92 0.35 5.56
N GLU A 97 9.83 1.24 6.56
CA GLU A 97 10.07 0.88 7.96
C GLU A 97 9.07 -0.16 8.46
N GLN A 98 7.77 -0.01 8.17
CA GLN A 98 6.76 -0.98 8.61
C GLN A 98 6.88 -2.33 7.92
N VAL A 99 7.28 -2.37 6.64
CA VAL A 99 7.60 -3.63 5.96
C VAL A 99 8.80 -4.30 6.66
N TYR A 100 9.87 -3.54 6.92
CA TYR A 100 11.02 -4.06 7.67
C TYR A 100 10.61 -4.60 9.05
N ARG A 101 9.82 -3.83 9.81
CA ARG A 101 9.25 -4.22 11.11
C ARG A 101 8.45 -5.52 11.01
N ALA A 102 7.57 -5.63 10.02
CA ALA A 102 6.75 -6.82 9.81
C ALA A 102 7.62 -8.07 9.62
N PHE A 103 8.67 -7.99 8.79
CA PHE A 103 9.60 -9.11 8.61
C PHE A 103 10.42 -9.44 9.87
N LYS A 104 10.81 -8.44 10.67
CA LYS A 104 11.47 -8.68 11.97
C LYS A 104 10.56 -9.44 12.93
N ILE A 105 9.28 -9.05 12.98
CA ILE A 105 8.24 -9.72 13.78
C ILE A 105 8.06 -11.18 13.31
N MET A 106 7.89 -11.42 12.01
CA MET A 106 7.72 -12.77 11.44
C MET A 106 8.88 -13.71 11.80
N ARG A 107 10.10 -13.18 11.87
CA ARG A 107 11.32 -13.95 12.21
C ARG A 107 11.54 -14.13 13.71
N GLY A 108 10.70 -13.52 14.55
CA GLY A 108 10.89 -13.51 16.01
C GLY A 108 12.16 -12.77 16.44
N GLU A 109 12.70 -11.88 15.60
CA GLU A 109 13.90 -11.13 15.90
C GLU A 109 13.56 -9.93 16.79
N ALA A 110 14.38 -9.64 17.80
CA ALA A 110 14.23 -8.44 18.60
C ALA A 110 14.22 -7.20 17.68
N TYR A 111 13.20 -6.37 17.86
CA TYR A 111 13.09 -5.09 17.20
C TYR A 111 12.63 -4.04 18.21
N HIS A 112 13.17 -2.83 18.05
CA HIS A 112 13.03 -1.78 19.05
C HIS A 112 11.55 -1.48 19.33
N LYS A 113 11.20 -1.57 20.62
CA LYS A 113 9.98 -1.03 21.22
C LYS A 113 10.12 0.47 21.38
#